data_AF-A0A4V6PVE4-F1
#
_entry.id   AF-A0A4V6PVE4-F1
#
_cell.length_a   1.000
_cell.length_b   1.000
_cell.length_c   1.000
_cell.angle_alpha   90.00
_cell.angle_beta   90.00
_cell.angle_gamma   90.00
#
_symmetry.space_group_name_H-M   'P 1'
#
loop_
_entity.id
_entity.type
_entity.pdbx_description
1 polymer ?
#
loop_
_entity_poly.entity_id
_entity_poly.type
_entity_poly.pdbx_seq_one_letter_code
_entity_poly.pdbx_strand_id
1 'polypeptide(L)'
;MNWLDNVSSDLDQPIAAACLMHGHWLHPLNPFSEPVMCRVVMDVAEPRVVAAQVIAPGQVQHLGSAELEDLNAAMLAQDVHRSPAAWGMSPCAKLPSWARPSFSERQIEELERLQGYLSEAEDEDIDNVLLLRDDFLRGIGMSDHDMYRAVRQPEHGTAPRRGGRLAS
;
A
#
# COMPACT_ATOMS: atom_id res chain seq x y z
N MET A 1 -0.96 -33.97 -5.13
CA MET A 1 -2.07 -33.37 -4.36
C MET A 1 -1.96 -31.87 -4.54
N ASN A 2 -2.94 -31.21 -5.14
CA ASN A 2 -2.96 -29.75 -5.23
C ASN A 2 -3.33 -29.20 -3.84
N TRP A 3 -2.33 -28.78 -3.06
CA TRP A 3 -2.58 -28.13 -1.77
C TRP A 3 -3.32 -26.79 -1.92
N LEU A 4 -3.29 -26.21 -3.13
CA LEU A 4 -4.08 -25.06 -3.56
C LEU A 4 -5.61 -25.30 -3.54
N ASP A 5 -6.06 -26.55 -3.62
CA ASP A 5 -7.49 -26.89 -3.67
C ASP A 5 -8.12 -27.06 -2.27
N ASN A 6 -7.32 -27.02 -1.19
CA ASN A 6 -7.76 -27.23 0.20
C ASN A 6 -7.99 -25.92 0.98
N VAL A 7 -8.42 -24.86 0.32
CA VAL A 7 -8.66 -23.56 0.97
C VAL A 7 -10.16 -23.36 1.22
N SER A 8 -10.68 -24.08 2.21
CA SER A 8 -11.91 -23.67 2.91
C SER A 8 -11.48 -22.70 4.01
N SER A 9 -11.52 -21.40 3.73
CA SER A 9 -11.29 -20.35 4.72
C SER A 9 -12.56 -19.50 4.79
N ASP A 10 -13.05 -19.20 5.99
CA ASP A 10 -14.20 -18.34 6.29
C ASP A 10 -14.05 -16.87 5.78
N LEU A 11 -13.09 -16.61 4.89
CA LEU A 11 -12.87 -15.40 4.09
C LEU A 11 -13.49 -15.59 2.69
N ASP A 12 -14.79 -15.86 2.60
CA ASP A 12 -15.49 -16.28 1.37
C ASP A 12 -15.50 -15.28 0.20
N GLN A 13 -14.84 -14.12 0.31
CA GLN A 13 -14.78 -13.15 -0.78
C GLN A 13 -13.34 -12.88 -1.21
N PRO A 14 -12.99 -13.05 -2.49
CA PRO A 14 -11.71 -12.62 -3.01
C PRO A 14 -11.54 -11.12 -2.81
N ILE A 15 -10.31 -10.68 -2.54
CA ILE A 15 -9.97 -9.24 -2.54
C ILE A 15 -10.24 -8.73 -3.96
N ALA A 16 -11.09 -7.72 -4.07
CA ALA A 16 -11.43 -7.13 -5.37
C ALA A 16 -10.17 -6.52 -6.00
N ALA A 17 -10.06 -6.62 -7.33
CA ALA A 17 -9.03 -5.88 -8.05
C ALA A 17 -9.18 -4.38 -7.77
N ALA A 18 -8.06 -3.72 -7.48
CA ALA A 18 -8.07 -2.32 -7.09
C ALA A 18 -8.63 -1.44 -8.21
N CYS A 19 -9.44 -0.46 -7.85
CA CYS A 19 -9.90 0.58 -8.74
C CYS A 19 -9.28 1.91 -8.26
N LEU A 20 -8.06 2.17 -8.71
CA LEU A 20 -7.28 3.30 -8.20
C LEU A 20 -7.66 4.62 -8.89
N MET A 21 -7.88 5.63 -8.06
CA MET A 21 -8.15 7.01 -8.44
C MET A 21 -7.10 7.90 -7.78
N HIS A 22 -6.45 8.78 -8.54
CA HIS A 22 -5.47 9.74 -8.03
C HIS A 22 -5.94 11.17 -8.22
N GLY A 23 -5.55 12.06 -7.31
CA GLY A 23 -5.91 13.46 -7.40
C GLY A 23 -5.25 14.30 -6.32
N HIS A 24 -5.83 15.45 -6.06
CA HIS A 24 -5.36 16.38 -5.04
C HIS A 24 -6.44 16.60 -4.00
N TRP A 25 -6.01 16.83 -2.76
CA TRP A 25 -6.91 17.04 -1.64
C TRP A 25 -6.32 18.04 -0.65
N LEU A 26 -7.15 18.92 -0.08
CA LEU A 26 -6.76 19.79 1.00
C LEU A 26 -7.05 19.10 2.34
N HIS A 27 -6.02 18.90 3.15
CA HIS A 27 -6.14 18.20 4.43
C HIS A 27 -5.35 18.91 5.54
N PRO A 28 -5.97 19.23 6.69
CA PRO A 28 -5.22 19.70 7.85
C PRO A 28 -4.43 18.53 8.46
N LEU A 29 -3.13 18.69 8.68
CA LEU A 29 -2.28 17.63 9.28
C LEU A 29 -2.56 17.40 10.77
N ASN A 30 -3.23 18.36 11.41
CA ASN A 30 -3.77 18.26 12.75
C ASN A 30 -4.95 19.24 12.91
N PRO A 31 -5.82 19.07 13.92
CA PRO A 31 -7.06 19.84 14.07
C PRO A 31 -6.91 21.37 14.11
N PHE A 32 -5.70 21.88 14.39
CA PHE A 32 -5.43 23.31 14.55
C PHE A 32 -4.54 23.89 13.45
N SER A 33 -4.15 23.07 12.47
CA SER A 33 -3.31 23.50 11.34
C SER A 33 -4.13 23.99 10.16
N GLU A 34 -3.54 24.88 9.36
CA GLU A 34 -4.08 25.19 8.03
C GLU A 34 -4.04 23.95 7.13
N PRO A 35 -5.07 23.73 6.29
CA PRO A 35 -5.06 22.64 5.32
C PRO A 35 -3.88 22.76 4.37
N VAL A 36 -3.16 21.65 4.20
CA VAL A 36 -2.08 21.54 3.21
C VAL A 36 -2.59 20.79 1.99
N MET A 37 -1.99 21.09 0.83
CA MET A 37 -2.27 20.34 -0.39
C MET A 37 -1.56 19.00 -0.35
N CYS A 38 -2.33 17.92 -0.49
CA CYS A 38 -1.86 16.57 -0.62
C CYS A 38 -2.14 16.05 -2.03
N ARG A 39 -1.21 15.29 -2.59
CA ARG A 39 -1.53 14.34 -3.66
C ARG A 39 -1.97 13.03 -3.03
N VAL A 40 -3.04 12.44 -3.54
CA VAL A 40 -3.71 11.29 -2.94
C VAL A 40 -3.96 10.22 -3.99
N VAL A 41 -3.96 8.96 -3.54
CA VAL A 41 -4.47 7.82 -4.28
C VAL A 41 -5.50 7.11 -3.40
N MET A 42 -6.66 6.83 -3.97
CA MET A 42 -7.77 6.14 -3.35
C MET A 42 -8.08 4.88 -4.15
N ASP A 43 -8.34 3.78 -3.48
CA ASP A 43 -9.03 2.64 -4.06
C ASP A 43 -10.53 2.83 -3.85
N VAL A 44 -11.31 2.78 -4.92
CA VAL A 44 -12.78 2.86 -4.84
C VAL A 44 -13.46 1.50 -4.88
N ALA A 45 -12.73 0.42 -5.20
CA ALA A 45 -13.24 -0.94 -5.09
C ALA A 45 -13.31 -1.38 -3.61
N GLU A 46 -12.28 -1.00 -2.84
CA GLU A 46 -12.27 -1.03 -1.38
C GLU A 46 -12.12 0.42 -0.89
N PRO A 47 -13.23 1.16 -0.63
CA PRO A 47 -13.23 2.61 -0.42
C PRO A 47 -12.23 3.09 0.65
N ARG A 48 -11.02 3.44 0.21
CA ARG A 48 -9.88 3.69 1.08
C ARG A 48 -8.83 4.57 0.42
N VAL A 49 -8.25 5.51 1.16
CA VAL A 49 -7.02 6.19 0.74
C VAL A 49 -5.83 5.25 0.91
N VAL A 50 -5.21 4.86 -0.19
CA VAL A 50 -4.09 3.90 -0.21
C VAL A 50 -2.73 4.57 -0.05
N ALA A 51 -2.60 5.82 -0.50
CA ALA A 51 -1.37 6.60 -0.35
C ALA A 51 -1.68 8.10 -0.37
N ALA A 52 -0.96 8.87 0.44
CA ALA A 52 -1.02 10.33 0.40
C ALA A 52 0.34 10.95 0.69
N GLN A 53 0.59 12.11 0.07
CA GLN A 53 1.81 12.86 0.27
C GLN A 53 1.54 14.36 0.17
N VAL A 54 2.04 15.12 1.15
CA VAL A 54 2.04 16.59 1.13
C VAL A 54 2.90 17.09 -0.03
N ILE A 55 2.41 18.11 -0.75
CA ILE A 55 3.09 18.76 -1.87
C ILE A 55 3.24 20.27 -1.63
N ALA A 56 3.70 20.65 -0.44
CA ALA A 56 3.97 22.03 -0.09
C ALA A 56 5.37 22.47 -0.56
N PRO A 57 5.60 23.76 -0.88
CA PRO A 57 6.92 24.26 -1.23
C PRO A 57 7.96 23.92 -0.15
N GLY A 58 8.98 23.13 -0.52
CA GLY A 58 10.04 22.71 0.40
C GLY A 58 9.69 21.54 1.34
N GLN A 59 8.46 21.02 1.30
CA GLN A 59 8.04 19.89 2.13
C GLN A 59 7.29 18.85 1.29
N VAL A 60 8.02 17.81 0.91
CA VAL A 60 7.46 16.58 0.31
C VAL A 60 7.53 15.49 1.36
N GLN A 61 6.38 15.19 1.97
CA GLN A 61 6.30 14.26 3.09
C GLN A 61 5.09 13.35 2.94
N HIS A 62 5.31 12.04 3.10
CA HIS A 62 4.21 11.08 3.16
C HIS A 62 3.44 11.25 4.45
N LEU A 63 2.11 11.14 4.38
CA LEU A 63 1.29 11.09 5.59
C LEU A 63 1.65 9.83 6.39
N GLY A 64 1.68 9.95 7.71
CA GLY A 64 1.76 8.80 8.60
C GLY A 64 0.43 8.07 8.65
N SER A 65 0.38 6.94 9.36
CA SER A 65 -0.83 6.12 9.43
C SER A 65 -2.03 6.89 10.00
N ALA A 66 -1.83 7.65 11.08
CA ALA A 66 -2.88 8.44 11.71
C ALA A 66 -3.43 9.54 10.79
N GLU A 67 -2.56 10.32 10.13
CA GLU A 67 -3.02 11.35 9.19
C GLU A 67 -3.70 10.74 7.95
N LEU A 68 -3.26 9.55 7.53
CA LEU A 68 -3.88 8.83 6.42
C LEU A 68 -5.28 8.34 6.78
N GLU A 69 -5.49 7.85 8.00
CA GLU A 69 -6.80 7.45 8.54
C GLU A 69 -7.76 8.64 8.64
N ASP A 70 -7.29 9.77 9.17
CA ASP A 70 -8.05 11.02 9.25
C ASP A 70 -8.46 11.54 7.85
N LEU A 71 -7.51 11.53 6.90
CA LEU A 71 -7.76 11.87 5.51
C LEU A 71 -8.79 10.92 4.87
N ASN A 72 -8.65 9.61 5.12
CA ASN A 72 -9.58 8.62 4.63
C ASN A 72 -11.00 8.88 5.14
N ALA A 73 -11.16 9.10 6.44
CA ALA A 73 -12.44 9.43 7.04
C ALA A 73 -13.06 10.70 6.45
N ALA A 74 -12.24 11.76 6.26
CA ALA A 74 -12.69 13.02 5.68
C ALA A 74 -13.17 12.90 4.23
N MET A 75 -12.51 12.05 3.42
CA MET A 75 -12.91 11.78 2.03
C MET A 75 -14.15 10.88 1.95
N LEU A 76 -14.25 9.87 2.82
CA LEU A 76 -15.43 9.00 2.87
C LEU A 76 -16.68 9.75 3.36
N ALA A 77 -16.54 10.66 4.33
CA ALA A 77 -17.63 11.51 4.81
C ALA A 77 -18.21 12.42 3.72
N GLN A 78 -17.47 12.67 2.65
CA GLN A 78 -17.89 13.45 1.48
C GLN A 78 -18.29 12.58 0.29
N ASP A 79 -18.44 11.26 0.49
CA ASP A 79 -18.83 10.30 -0.53
C ASP A 79 -17.95 10.34 -1.81
N VAL A 80 -16.66 10.70 -1.67
CA VAL A 80 -15.74 10.83 -2.81
C VAL A 80 -15.66 9.54 -3.63
N HIS A 81 -15.71 8.39 -2.97
CA HIS A 81 -15.71 7.06 -3.60
C HIS A 81 -16.88 6.82 -4.57
N ARG A 82 -18.02 7.51 -4.40
CA ARG A 82 -19.20 7.33 -5.28
C ARG A 82 -19.07 8.05 -6.61
N SER A 83 -18.36 9.18 -6.64
CA SER A 83 -18.16 9.98 -7.86
C SER A 83 -16.80 10.68 -7.84
N PRO A 84 -15.69 9.92 -7.88
CA PRO A 84 -14.35 10.48 -7.70
C PRO A 84 -13.99 11.54 -8.75
N ALA A 85 -14.51 11.40 -9.98
CA ALA A 85 -14.31 12.38 -11.05
C ALA A 85 -14.92 13.77 -10.74
N ALA A 86 -16.04 13.82 -10.00
CA ALA A 86 -16.64 15.10 -9.58
C ALA A 86 -15.74 15.88 -8.60
N TRP A 87 -14.83 15.17 -7.94
CA TRP A 87 -13.81 15.71 -7.03
C TRP A 87 -12.46 15.94 -7.72
N GLY A 88 -12.40 15.86 -9.05
CA GLY A 88 -11.17 16.06 -9.82
C GLY A 88 -10.17 14.89 -9.73
N MET A 89 -10.60 13.72 -9.26
CA MET A 89 -9.77 12.51 -9.30
C MET A 89 -9.77 11.91 -10.70
N SER A 90 -8.64 11.34 -11.10
CA SER A 90 -8.45 10.64 -12.38
C SER A 90 -8.09 9.18 -12.13
N PRO A 91 -8.53 8.25 -12.98
CA PRO A 91 -8.18 6.84 -12.82
C PRO A 91 -6.67 6.62 -13.04
N CYS A 92 -6.06 5.72 -12.27
CA CYS A 92 -4.72 5.20 -12.55
C CYS A 92 -4.70 3.67 -12.51
N ALA A 93 -4.03 3.04 -13.47
CA ALA A 93 -3.96 1.58 -13.55
C ALA A 93 -2.98 0.97 -12.52
N LYS A 94 -1.98 1.75 -12.11
CA LYS A 94 -0.94 1.37 -11.14
C LYS A 94 -0.70 2.55 -10.19
N LEU A 95 -0.16 2.26 -9.02
CA LEU A 95 0.29 3.27 -8.07
C LEU A 95 1.32 4.19 -8.73
N PRO A 96 1.17 5.51 -8.60
CA PRO A 96 2.19 6.46 -9.03
C PRO A 96 3.54 6.20 -8.32
N SER A 97 4.65 6.52 -8.99
CA SER A 97 6.02 6.28 -8.46
C SER A 97 6.34 7.00 -7.14
N TRP A 98 5.57 8.02 -6.79
CA TRP A 98 5.70 8.73 -5.52
C TRP A 98 4.95 8.05 -4.39
N ALA A 99 4.00 7.16 -4.68
CA ALA A 99 3.11 6.59 -3.69
C ALA A 99 3.88 5.65 -2.76
N ARG A 100 3.59 5.75 -1.46
CA ARG A 100 3.96 4.74 -0.48
C ARG A 100 2.66 4.05 -0.06
N PRO A 101 2.33 2.88 -0.63
CA PRO A 101 1.07 2.23 -0.33
C PRO A 101 1.02 1.81 1.13
N SER A 102 -0.16 1.97 1.72
CA SER A 102 -0.63 1.22 2.88
C SER A 102 -1.45 0.04 2.39
N PHE A 103 -1.63 -0.99 3.22
CA PHE A 103 -2.44 -2.17 2.92
C PHE A 103 -3.61 -2.25 3.89
N SER A 104 -4.76 -2.77 3.44
CA SER A 104 -5.85 -3.13 4.35
C SER A 104 -5.49 -4.39 5.15
N GLU A 105 -6.18 -4.65 6.26
CA GLU A 105 -5.96 -5.85 7.08
C GLU A 105 -6.09 -7.12 6.24
N ARG A 106 -7.11 -7.20 5.38
CA ARG A 106 -7.31 -8.33 4.45
C ARG A 106 -6.15 -8.51 3.48
N GLN A 107 -5.61 -7.41 2.95
CA GLN A 107 -4.43 -7.45 2.08
C GLN A 107 -3.18 -7.91 2.83
N ILE A 108 -3.04 -7.54 4.11
CA ILE A 108 -1.94 -8.00 4.97
C ILE A 108 -2.08 -9.50 5.25
N GLU A 109 -3.26 -9.95 5.68
CA GLU A 109 -3.54 -11.37 5.94
C GLU A 109 -3.26 -12.25 4.71
N GLU A 110 -3.64 -11.78 3.52
CA GLU A 110 -3.37 -12.50 2.28
C GLU A 110 -1.87 -12.54 1.95
N LEU A 111 -1.13 -11.45 2.18
CA LEU A 111 0.32 -11.45 2.02
C LEU A 111 1.01 -12.37 3.03
N GLU A 112 0.55 -12.42 4.28
CA GLU A 112 1.04 -13.33 5.31
C GLU A 112 0.75 -14.79 4.94
N ARG A 113 -0.43 -15.07 4.38
CA ARG A 113 -0.80 -16.40 3.86
C ARG A 113 0.15 -16.84 2.74
N LEU A 114 0.39 -15.97 1.77
CA LEU A 114 1.33 -16.23 0.67
C LEU A 114 2.77 -16.42 1.15
N GLN A 115 3.19 -15.66 2.17
CA GLN A 115 4.49 -15.83 2.81
C GLN A 115 4.59 -17.18 3.57
N GLY A 116 3.50 -17.63 4.20
CA GLY A 116 3.41 -18.95 4.79
C GLY A 116 3.65 -20.05 3.76
N TYR A 117 2.97 -19.98 2.61
CA TYR A 117 3.19 -20.92 1.50
C TYR A 117 4.61 -20.91 0.98
N LEU A 118 5.21 -19.72 0.85
CA LEU A 118 6.60 -19.61 0.39
C LEU A 118 7.59 -20.25 1.37
N SER A 119 7.27 -20.22 2.67
CA SER A 119 8.09 -20.81 3.73
C SER A 119 8.01 -22.34 3.77
N GLU A 120 6.89 -22.90 3.31
CA GLU A 120 6.63 -24.35 3.26
C GLU A 120 6.88 -24.97 1.87
N ALA A 121 7.07 -24.13 0.84
CA ALA A 121 7.24 -24.58 -0.54
C ALA A 121 8.55 -25.36 -0.74
N GLU A 122 8.45 -26.44 -1.51
CA GLU A 122 9.62 -27.14 -2.05
C GLU A 122 10.19 -26.35 -3.25
N ASP A 123 11.45 -26.60 -3.61
CA ASP A 123 12.17 -25.85 -4.67
C ASP A 123 11.40 -25.79 -5.99
N GLU A 124 10.60 -26.81 -6.32
CA GLU A 124 9.79 -26.87 -7.54
C GLU A 124 8.50 -26.01 -7.50
N ASP A 125 8.04 -25.64 -6.32
CA ASP A 125 6.81 -24.86 -6.10
C ASP A 125 7.07 -23.38 -5.78
N ILE A 126 8.30 -23.02 -5.42
CA ILE A 126 8.69 -21.63 -5.08
C ILE A 126 8.27 -20.65 -6.17
N ASP A 127 8.57 -20.96 -7.44
CA ASP A 127 8.25 -20.07 -8.57
C ASP A 127 6.74 -19.87 -8.73
N ASN A 128 5.93 -20.89 -8.45
CA ASN A 128 4.47 -20.80 -8.52
C ASN A 128 3.90 -19.89 -7.42
N VAL A 129 4.42 -19.99 -6.20
CA VAL A 129 4.00 -19.14 -5.08
C VAL A 129 4.44 -17.68 -5.29
N LEU A 130 5.64 -17.48 -5.84
CA LEU A 130 6.11 -16.13 -6.21
C LEU A 130 5.24 -15.52 -7.30
N LEU A 131 4.84 -16.29 -8.32
CA LEU A 131 3.92 -15.82 -9.36
C LEU A 131 2.57 -15.41 -8.77
N LEU A 132 2.01 -16.22 -7.87
CA LEU A 132 0.75 -15.91 -7.20
C LEU A 132 0.83 -14.61 -6.39
N ARG A 133 1.92 -14.42 -5.65
CA ARG A 133 2.16 -13.18 -4.89
C ARG A 133 2.29 -11.97 -5.82
N ASP A 134 3.04 -12.10 -6.90
CA ASP A 134 3.25 -11.01 -7.85
C ASP A 134 1.93 -10.66 -8.57
N ASP A 135 1.09 -11.64 -8.91
CA ASP A 135 -0.23 -11.42 -9.48
C ASP A 135 -1.18 -10.74 -8.47
N PHE A 136 -1.14 -11.14 -7.20
CA PHE A 136 -1.88 -10.46 -6.13
C PHE A 136 -1.45 -8.99 -6.00
N LEU A 137 -0.14 -8.72 -5.92
CA LEU A 137 0.41 -7.37 -5.81
C LEU A 137 0.02 -6.50 -7.02
N ARG A 138 0.07 -7.04 -8.24
CA ARG A 138 -0.43 -6.36 -9.45
C ARG A 138 -1.92 -6.10 -9.37
N GLY A 139 -2.71 -7.05 -8.84
CA GLY A 139 -4.16 -6.94 -8.66
C GLY A 139 -4.57 -5.78 -7.76
N ILE A 140 -3.75 -5.46 -6.74
CA ILE A 140 -3.96 -4.29 -5.86
C ILE A 140 -3.27 -3.02 -6.38
N GLY A 141 -2.78 -3.05 -7.63
CA GLY A 141 -2.24 -1.89 -8.34
C GLY A 141 -0.78 -1.56 -8.05
N MET A 142 0.01 -2.46 -7.45
CA MET A 142 1.44 -2.26 -7.27
C MET A 142 2.16 -2.11 -8.61
N SER A 143 3.13 -1.19 -8.66
CA SER A 143 3.98 -1.07 -9.85
C SER A 143 5.10 -2.11 -9.85
N ASP A 144 5.63 -2.44 -11.02
CA ASP A 144 6.77 -3.35 -11.15
C ASP A 144 7.98 -2.82 -10.37
N HIS A 145 8.17 -1.50 -10.38
CA HIS A 145 9.20 -0.83 -9.59
C HIS A 145 9.03 -1.07 -8.08
N ASP A 146 7.80 -1.01 -7.56
CA ASP A 146 7.53 -1.22 -6.13
C ASP A 146 7.76 -2.69 -5.73
N MET A 147 7.36 -3.62 -6.60
CA MET A 147 7.66 -5.05 -6.42
C MET A 147 9.17 -5.31 -6.42
N TYR A 148 9.92 -4.76 -7.38
CA TYR A 148 11.38 -4.87 -7.43
C TYR A 148 12.06 -4.25 -6.20
N ARG A 149 11.53 -3.13 -5.70
CA ARG A 149 12.05 -2.46 -4.50
C ARG A 149 11.84 -3.31 -3.25
N ALA A 150 10.70 -3.98 -3.13
CA ALA A 150 10.40 -4.84 -1.98
C ALA A 150 11.38 -6.03 -1.90
N VAL A 151 11.71 -6.65 -3.03
CA VAL A 151 12.66 -7.78 -3.11
C VAL A 151 14.10 -7.38 -2.75
N ARG A 152 14.49 -6.12 -2.97
CA ARG A 152 15.87 -5.63 -2.75
C ARG A 152 16.09 -4.94 -1.42
N GLN A 153 15.05 -4.71 -0.60
CA GLN A 153 15.28 -4.24 0.76
C GLN A 153 15.74 -5.44 1.59
N PRO A 154 17.02 -5.53 2.01
CA PRO A 154 17.36 -6.46 3.06
C PRO A 154 16.50 -6.12 4.27
N GLU A 155 15.92 -7.14 4.91
CA GLU A 155 15.36 -7.02 6.26
C GLU A 155 16.29 -6.12 7.07
N HIS A 156 15.70 -5.14 7.76
CA HIS A 156 16.38 -3.96 8.26
C HIS A 156 17.83 -4.23 8.67
N GLY A 157 18.74 -3.60 7.92
CA GLY A 157 20.17 -3.67 8.16
C GLY A 157 20.44 -3.55 9.65
N THR A 158 21.02 -4.60 10.22
CA THR A 158 21.68 -4.55 11.50
C THR A 158 22.63 -3.35 11.43
N ALA A 159 22.27 -2.25 12.08
CA ALA A 159 23.09 -1.06 12.08
C ALA A 159 24.50 -1.47 12.52
N PRO A 160 25.57 -1.16 11.76
CA PRO A 160 26.90 -1.41 12.26
C PRO A 160 27.08 -0.54 13.50
N ARG A 161 27.19 -1.19 14.66
CA ARG A 161 27.59 -0.54 15.91
C ARG A 161 28.82 0.30 15.59
N ARG A 162 28.74 1.62 15.76
CA ARG A 162 29.89 2.53 15.71
C ARG A 162 30.87 2.12 16.83
N GLY A 163 31.73 1.16 16.54
CA GLY A 163 32.97 0.94 17.26
C GLY A 163 34.02 1.89 16.70
N GLY A 164 34.54 2.77 17.54
CA GLY A 164 35.66 3.64 17.16
C GLY A 164 35.65 5.00 17.83
N ARG A 165 35.94 5.06 19.13
CA ARG A 165 36.73 6.17 19.65
C ARG A 165 37.99 5.60 20.27
N LEU A 166 39.08 5.87 19.55
CA LEU A 166 40.45 5.71 19.95
C LEU A 166 40.71 6.48 21.25
N ALA A 167 41.43 5.84 22.15
CA ALA A 167 42.12 6.48 23.25
C ALA A 167 43.17 7.45 22.69
N SER A 168 43.22 8.65 23.27
CA SER A 168 44.41 9.51 23.38
C SER A 168 44.20 10.40 24.60
#